data_AF-A0A9W5Z1V1-F1
#
_entry.id   AF-A0A9W5Z1V1-F1
#
_cell.length_a   1.000
_cell.length_b   1.000
_cell.length_c   1.000
_cell.angle_alpha   90.00
_cell.angle_beta   90.00
_cell.angle_gamma   90.00
#
_symmetry.space_group_name_H-M   'P 1'
#
loop_
_entity.id
_entity.type
_entity.pdbx_description
1 polymer ?
#
loop_
_entity_poly.entity_id
_entity_poly.type
_entity_poly.pdbx_seq_one_letter_code
_entity_poly.pdbx_strand_id
1 'polypeptide(L)'
;MGAIAALTGLYNRARYGGSYMGQVSLMQFNLLLQAVGKYPDSVESELQETFAPAFSKLRFCDSVGRSSALALDVMKERFPHLFVKASPGDRQKNLTEIWYSHHYGADVEVVRPVAEIEGVENGFVRATRPNGADASASWKFPQEQEFRKL
;
A
#
# COMPACT_ATOMS: atom_id res chain seq x y z
N MET A 1 -7.39 -6.60 -7.26
CA MET A 1 -8.43 -6.69 -8.33
C MET A 1 -8.35 -5.57 -9.36
N GLY A 2 -8.39 -4.28 -8.98
CA GLY A 2 -8.29 -3.17 -9.94
C GLY A 2 -7.05 -3.22 -10.83
N ALA A 3 -5.88 -3.40 -10.23
CA ALA A 3 -4.63 -3.57 -10.98
C ALA A 3 -4.69 -4.78 -11.93
N ILE A 4 -5.19 -5.93 -11.48
CA ILE A 4 -5.35 -7.13 -12.31
C ILE A 4 -6.28 -6.85 -13.51
N ALA A 5 -7.45 -6.25 -13.27
CA ALA A 5 -8.40 -5.90 -14.32
C ALA A 5 -7.80 -4.90 -15.33
N ALA A 6 -7.07 -3.88 -14.85
CA ALA A 6 -6.39 -2.90 -15.69
C ALA A 6 -5.27 -3.54 -16.53
N LEU A 7 -4.39 -4.33 -15.91
CA LEU A 7 -3.31 -5.04 -16.60
C LEU A 7 -3.85 -6.05 -17.62
N THR A 8 -4.93 -6.76 -17.28
CA THR A 8 -5.61 -7.67 -18.22
C THR A 8 -6.18 -6.91 -19.41
N GLY A 9 -6.81 -5.76 -19.17
CA GLY A 9 -7.32 -4.89 -20.24
C GLY A 9 -6.20 -4.35 -21.14
N LEU A 10 -5.09 -3.90 -20.56
CA LEU A 10 -3.91 -3.44 -21.29
C LEU A 10 -3.29 -4.56 -22.13
N TYR A 11 -3.14 -5.76 -21.55
CA TYR A 11 -2.64 -6.93 -22.25
C TYR A 11 -3.52 -7.31 -23.44
N ASN A 12 -4.84 -7.39 -23.24
CA ASN A 12 -5.78 -7.72 -24.31
C ASN A 12 -5.80 -6.66 -25.42
N ARG A 13 -5.74 -5.38 -25.06
CA ARG A 13 -5.62 -4.28 -26.02
C ARG A 13 -4.33 -4.39 -26.83
N ALA A 14 -3.20 -4.68 -26.20
CA ALA A 14 -1.92 -4.82 -26.88
C ALA A 14 -1.90 -6.04 -27.83
N ARG A 15 -2.53 -7.16 -27.43
CA ARG A 15 -2.48 -8.41 -28.17
C ARG A 15 -3.55 -8.55 -29.26
N TYR A 16 -4.75 -8.02 -29.01
CA TYR A 16 -5.93 -8.24 -29.86
C TYR A 16 -6.59 -6.94 -30.34
N GLY A 17 -6.11 -5.77 -29.91
CA GLY A 17 -6.75 -4.48 -30.20
C GLY A 17 -8.08 -4.28 -29.45
N GLY A 18 -8.74 -3.16 -29.72
CA GLY A 18 -10.07 -2.84 -29.19
C GLY A 18 -10.11 -2.06 -27.87
N SER A 19 -11.33 -1.90 -27.35
CA SER A 19 -11.63 -1.19 -26.09
C SER A 19 -12.25 -2.17 -25.09
N TYR A 20 -11.75 -2.16 -23.85
CA TYR A 20 -12.16 -3.10 -22.80
C TYR A 20 -12.69 -2.33 -21.60
N MET A 21 -13.79 -2.82 -21.03
CA MET A 21 -14.34 -2.31 -19.77
C MET A 21 -13.83 -3.17 -18.62
N GLY A 22 -13.07 -2.56 -17.70
CA GLY A 22 -12.60 -3.22 -16.49
C GLY A 22 -13.62 -3.09 -15.37
N GLN A 23 -14.21 -4.21 -14.93
CA GLN A 23 -15.06 -4.24 -13.74
C GLN A 23 -14.33 -4.95 -12.60
N VAL A 24 -14.56 -4.47 -11.37
CA VAL A 24 -14.03 -5.09 -10.16
C VAL A 24 -15.15 -5.36 -9.18
N SER A 25 -15.04 -6.46 -8.44
CA SER A 25 -15.99 -6.83 -7.40
C SER A 25 -15.24 -7.39 -6.20
N LEU A 26 -15.57 -6.90 -5.01
CA LEU A 26 -15.05 -7.43 -3.75
C LEU A 26 -15.52 -8.87 -3.51
N MET A 27 -16.70 -9.23 -4.00
CA MET A 27 -17.17 -10.63 -3.95
C MET A 27 -16.28 -11.53 -4.81
N GLN A 28 -15.94 -11.09 -6.03
CA GLN A 28 -15.03 -11.85 -6.91
C GLN A 28 -13.63 -11.98 -6.30
N PHE A 29 -13.16 -10.96 -5.57
CA PHE A 29 -11.92 -11.06 -4.80
C PHE A 29 -12.00 -12.15 -3.72
N ASN A 30 -13.09 -12.19 -2.94
CA ASN A 30 -13.27 -13.19 -1.90
C ASN A 30 -13.35 -14.62 -2.48
N LEU A 31 -14.05 -14.80 -3.60
CA LEU A 31 -14.12 -16.09 -4.30
C LEU A 31 -12.74 -16.53 -4.82
N LEU A 32 -11.95 -15.58 -5.36
CA LEU A 32 -10.58 -15.86 -5.76
C LEU A 32 -9.73 -16.32 -4.58
N LEU A 33 -9.79 -15.62 -3.43
CA LEU A 33 -9.05 -16.02 -2.22
C LEU A 33 -9.45 -17.42 -1.74
N GLN A 34 -10.73 -17.79 -1.83
CA GLN A 34 -11.20 -19.13 -1.52
C GLN A 34 -10.67 -20.17 -2.51
N ALA A 35 -10.64 -19.84 -3.81
CA ALA A 35 -10.19 -20.73 -4.86
C ALA A 35 -8.67 -20.98 -4.85
N VAL A 36 -7.87 -19.99 -4.43
CA VAL A 36 -6.41 -20.14 -4.24
C VAL A 36 -6.09 -21.21 -3.18
N GLY A 37 -7.02 -21.47 -2.27
CA GLY A 37 -6.86 -22.46 -1.22
C GLY A 37 -6.04 -21.96 -0.03
N LYS A 38 -5.79 -22.87 0.90
CA LYS A 38 -5.00 -22.58 2.12
C LYS A 38 -3.51 -22.73 1.84
N TYR A 39 -2.71 -22.08 2.69
CA TYR A 39 -1.29 -22.40 2.77
C TYR A 39 -1.09 -23.87 3.19
N PRO A 40 0.06 -24.49 2.86
CA PRO A 40 0.43 -25.79 3.42
C PRO A 40 0.41 -25.75 4.96
N ASP A 41 0.06 -26.88 5.58
CA ASP A 41 -0.08 -26.99 7.05
C ASP A 41 1.16 -26.48 7.80
N SER A 42 2.36 -26.75 7.28
CA SER A 42 3.62 -26.27 7.89
C SER A 42 3.72 -24.75 7.95
N VAL A 43 3.26 -24.07 6.89
CA VAL A 43 3.26 -22.60 6.83
C VAL A 43 2.15 -22.04 7.71
N GLU A 44 0.97 -22.68 7.75
CA GLU A 44 -0.10 -22.26 8.64
C GLU A 44 0.29 -22.40 10.11
N SER A 45 0.94 -23.50 10.50
CA SER A 45 1.47 -23.70 11.85
C SER A 45 2.51 -22.64 12.22
N GLU A 46 3.47 -22.36 11.33
CA GLU A 46 4.46 -21.32 11.57
C GLU A 46 3.80 -19.94 11.76
N LEU A 47 2.84 -19.58 10.91
CA LEU A 47 2.10 -18.32 11.04
C LEU A 47 1.30 -18.25 12.34
N GLN A 48 0.71 -19.37 12.78
CA GLN A 48 -0.04 -19.42 14.03
C GLN A 48 0.89 -19.27 15.24
N GLU A 49 1.98 -20.03 15.30
CA GLU A 49 2.98 -19.91 16.39
C GLU A 49 3.57 -18.51 16.45
N THR A 50 3.85 -17.95 15.27
CA THR A 50 4.52 -16.67 15.15
C THR A 50 3.51 -15.57 15.52
N PHE A 51 2.36 -15.46 14.85
CA PHE A 51 1.48 -14.28 14.95
C PHE A 51 0.18 -14.48 15.75
N ALA A 52 -0.35 -15.70 15.89
CA ALA A 52 -1.69 -15.91 16.45
C ALA A 52 -1.93 -15.33 17.85
N PRO A 53 -0.95 -15.29 18.79
CA PRO A 53 -1.21 -14.73 20.11
C PRO A 53 -1.73 -13.29 20.07
N ALA A 54 -1.16 -12.45 19.20
CA ALA A 54 -1.60 -11.06 19.03
C ALA A 54 -2.98 -10.98 18.37
N PHE A 55 -3.19 -11.75 17.29
CA PHE A 55 -4.41 -11.70 16.48
C PHE A 55 -5.60 -12.47 17.06
N SER A 56 -5.38 -13.35 18.04
CA SER A 56 -6.44 -14.12 18.74
C SER A 56 -7.48 -13.22 19.43
N LYS A 57 -7.13 -11.97 19.72
CA LYS A 57 -7.99 -10.96 20.34
C LYS A 57 -8.85 -10.19 19.35
N LEU A 58 -8.64 -10.38 18.05
CA LEU A 58 -9.46 -9.75 17.02
C LEU A 58 -10.80 -10.47 16.90
N ARG A 59 -11.85 -9.69 16.71
CA ARG A 59 -13.20 -10.18 16.41
C ARG A 59 -13.55 -9.82 14.97
N PHE A 60 -14.48 -10.58 14.38
CA PHE A 60 -14.98 -10.32 13.02
C PHE A 60 -15.57 -8.91 12.84
N CYS A 61 -16.03 -8.29 13.93
CA CYS A 61 -16.62 -6.95 13.93
C CYS A 61 -15.61 -5.84 14.27
N ASP A 62 -14.34 -6.17 14.50
CA ASP A 62 -13.33 -5.14 14.76
C ASP A 62 -13.09 -4.31 13.50
N SER A 63 -12.86 -3.01 13.70
CA SER A 63 -12.66 -2.09 12.58
C SER A 63 -11.33 -2.34 11.88
N VAL A 64 -11.25 -1.95 10.61
CA VAL A 64 -10.00 -1.97 9.83
C VAL A 64 -8.89 -1.19 10.57
N GLY A 65 -9.23 -0.07 11.21
CA GLY A 65 -8.26 0.70 12.00
C GLY A 65 -7.66 -0.11 13.16
N ARG A 66 -8.50 -0.86 13.89
CA ARG A 66 -8.04 -1.73 15.00
C ARG A 66 -7.17 -2.87 14.50
N SER A 67 -7.59 -3.59 13.47
CA SER A 67 -6.81 -4.71 12.93
C SER A 67 -5.49 -4.25 12.33
N SER A 68 -5.47 -3.10 11.63
CA SER A 68 -4.26 -2.54 11.03
C SER A 68 -3.28 -2.01 12.07
N ALA A 69 -3.76 -1.37 13.15
CA ALA A 69 -2.90 -0.92 14.25
C ALA A 69 -2.21 -2.10 14.93
N LEU A 70 -2.97 -3.15 15.26
CA LEU A 70 -2.41 -4.37 15.85
C LEU A 70 -1.35 -5.01 14.95
N ALA A 71 -1.63 -5.13 13.65
CA ALA A 71 -0.69 -5.69 12.69
C ALA A 71 0.61 -4.86 12.63
N LEU A 72 0.49 -3.53 12.61
CA LEU A 72 1.63 -2.63 12.58
C LEU A 72 2.48 -2.75 13.85
N ASP A 73 1.86 -2.85 15.02
CA ASP A 73 2.58 -2.99 16.29
C ASP A 73 3.38 -4.30 16.35
N VAL A 74 2.75 -5.41 15.93
CA VAL A 74 3.43 -6.72 15.85
C VAL A 74 4.58 -6.68 14.85
N MET A 75 4.39 -6.03 13.70
CA MET A 75 5.45 -5.87 12.72
C MET A 75 6.62 -5.06 13.27
N LYS A 76 6.37 -3.97 13.99
CA LYS A 76 7.42 -3.13 14.62
C LYS A 76 8.22 -3.90 15.66
N GLU A 77 7.55 -4.71 16.47
CA GLU A 77 8.20 -5.55 17.48
C GLU A 77 9.10 -6.60 16.84
N ARG A 78 8.61 -7.26 15.78
CA ARG A 78 9.27 -8.43 15.17
C ARG A 78 10.32 -8.07 14.14
N PHE A 79 10.09 -7.00 13.41
CA PHE A 79 10.93 -6.55 12.32
C PHE A 79 11.33 -5.09 12.53
N PRO A 80 11.98 -4.75 13.66
CA PRO A 80 12.33 -3.36 13.98
C PRO A 80 13.24 -2.72 12.92
N HIS A 81 14.02 -3.54 12.22
CA HIS A 81 14.87 -3.11 11.10
C HIS A 81 14.07 -2.56 9.90
N LEU A 82 12.78 -2.86 9.78
CA LEU A 82 11.90 -2.27 8.77
C LEU A 82 11.33 -0.91 9.17
N PHE A 83 11.44 -0.53 10.45
CA PHE A 83 10.87 0.71 11.01
C PHE A 83 11.93 1.68 11.52
N VAL A 84 13.10 1.67 10.87
CA VAL A 84 14.17 2.62 11.15
C VAL A 84 13.77 4.00 10.61
N LYS A 85 14.00 5.04 11.41
CA LYS A 85 13.72 6.42 11.00
C LYS A 85 14.55 6.78 9.77
N ALA A 86 13.91 7.40 8.78
CA ALA A 86 14.62 7.94 7.63
C ALA A 86 15.73 8.91 8.08
N SER A 87 16.96 8.65 7.65
CA SER A 87 18.12 9.50 7.93
C SER A 87 18.67 10.14 6.66
N PRO A 88 19.08 11.43 6.69
CA PRO A 88 19.80 12.04 5.57
C PRO A 88 21.13 11.29 5.34
N GLY A 89 21.33 10.75 4.13
CA GLY A 89 22.61 10.16 3.72
C GLY A 89 22.65 8.64 3.56
N ASP A 90 21.60 7.90 3.94
CA ASP A 90 21.52 6.44 3.71
C ASP A 90 20.24 6.05 2.97
N ARG A 91 20.11 6.56 1.74
CA ARG A 91 18.94 6.34 0.89
C ARG A 91 18.73 4.85 0.58
N GLN A 92 19.74 3.99 0.64
CA GLN A 92 19.54 2.56 0.41
C GLN A 92 18.87 1.84 1.58
N LYS A 93 19.02 2.35 2.82
CA LYS A 93 18.40 1.76 4.01
C LYS A 93 17.07 2.38 4.40
N ASN A 94 16.78 3.60 3.94
CA ASN A 94 15.50 4.24 4.19
C ASN A 94 14.39 3.59 3.36
N LEU A 95 13.51 2.84 4.02
CA LEU A 95 12.27 2.29 3.42
C LEU A 95 11.18 3.38 3.26
N THR A 96 11.36 4.51 3.93
CA THR A 96 10.45 5.64 3.93
C THR A 96 11.13 6.92 3.44
N GLU A 97 10.33 7.87 3.00
CA GLU A 97 10.74 9.23 2.62
C GLU A 97 9.86 10.26 3.34
N ILE A 98 10.41 11.45 3.59
CA ILE A 98 9.73 12.51 4.33
C ILE A 98 9.28 13.60 3.37
N TRP A 99 8.02 13.96 3.46
CA TRP A 99 7.40 15.04 2.70
C TRP A 99 6.80 16.07 3.65
N TYR A 100 6.83 17.35 3.26
CA TYR A 100 5.94 18.33 3.89
C TYR A 100 4.57 18.29 3.21
N SER A 101 3.51 18.02 3.98
CA SER A 101 2.13 18.07 3.51
C SER A 101 1.46 19.37 3.95
N HIS A 102 1.05 20.18 2.98
CA HIS A 102 0.34 21.44 3.23
C HIS A 102 -1.03 21.18 3.88
N HIS A 103 -1.74 20.15 3.45
CA HIS A 103 -3.08 19.84 3.97
C HIS A 103 -3.09 19.31 5.40
N TYR A 104 -2.01 18.67 5.84
CA TYR A 104 -1.81 18.33 7.25
C TYR A 104 -1.09 19.43 8.04
N GLY A 105 -0.46 20.40 7.36
CA GLY A 105 0.41 21.41 7.97
C GLY A 105 1.62 20.80 8.67
N ALA A 106 2.08 19.62 8.25
CA ALA A 106 3.06 18.82 8.96
C ALA A 106 3.92 17.96 8.03
N ASP A 107 5.05 17.50 8.57
CA ASP A 107 5.87 16.50 7.91
C ASP A 107 5.20 15.12 8.01
N VAL A 108 5.14 14.42 6.89
CA VAL A 108 4.57 13.10 6.75
C VAL A 108 5.64 12.14 6.24
N GLU A 109 5.69 10.97 6.84
CA GLU A 109 6.60 9.89 6.45
C GLU A 109 5.81 8.86 5.64
N VAL A 110 6.24 8.60 4.40
CA VAL A 110 5.56 7.70 3.47
C VAL A 110 6.50 6.59 3.01
N VAL A 111 5.95 5.41 2.72
CA VAL A 111 6.73 4.28 2.20
C VAL A 111 7.22 4.63 0.80
N ARG A 112 8.48 4.35 0.52
CA ARG A 112 9.07 4.59 -0.79
C ARG A 112 8.58 3.58 -1.83
N PRO A 113 8.67 3.93 -3.12
CA PRO A 113 8.42 2.96 -4.19
C PRO A 113 9.28 1.72 -3.99
N VAL A 114 8.64 0.55 -3.95
CA VAL A 114 9.29 -0.75 -3.68
C VAL A 114 10.00 -1.34 -4.90
N ALA A 115 9.83 -0.74 -6.07
CA ALA A 115 10.41 -1.18 -7.33
C ALA A 115 11.14 -0.03 -8.01
N GLU A 116 12.33 -0.29 -8.51
CA GLU A 116 13.07 0.63 -9.38
C GLU A 116 13.06 0.05 -10.79
N ILE A 117 12.71 0.89 -11.77
CA ILE A 117 12.63 0.52 -13.18
C ILE A 117 13.54 1.46 -13.94
N GLU A 118 14.50 0.91 -14.67
CA GLU A 118 15.43 1.71 -15.47
C GLU A 118 14.68 2.58 -16.49
N GLY A 119 15.07 3.86 -16.57
CA GLY A 119 14.44 4.83 -17.48
C GLY A 119 13.05 5.32 -17.05
N VAL A 120 12.55 4.93 -15.87
CA VAL A 120 11.26 5.37 -15.34
C VAL A 120 11.45 6.00 -13.96
N GLU A 121 11.01 7.26 -13.81
CA GLU A 121 10.87 7.87 -12.50
C GLU A 121 9.67 7.24 -11.78
N ASN A 122 9.94 6.30 -10.88
CA ASN A 122 8.93 5.71 -10.01
C ASN A 122 8.95 6.43 -8.66
N GLY A 123 7.91 7.19 -8.36
CA GLY A 123 7.87 8.08 -7.20
C GLY A 123 6.53 8.77 -7.03
N PHE A 124 6.39 9.48 -5.90
CA PHE A 124 5.28 10.37 -5.68
C PHE A 124 5.61 11.76 -6.19
N VAL A 125 4.63 12.41 -6.81
CA VAL A 125 4.74 13.80 -7.28
C VAL A 125 4.24 14.81 -6.25
N ARG A 126 3.67 14.34 -5.14
CA ARG A 126 3.06 15.14 -4.06
C ARG A 126 3.01 14.35 -2.75
N ALA A 127 2.80 15.04 -1.64
CA ALA A 127 2.65 14.43 -0.33
C ALA A 127 1.27 13.78 -0.16
N THR A 128 1.11 13.01 0.91
CA THR A 128 -0.21 12.48 1.30
C THR A 128 -1.08 13.60 1.91
N ARG A 129 -2.41 13.45 1.81
CA ARG A 129 -3.40 14.40 2.32
C ARG A 129 -4.67 13.71 2.81
N PRO A 130 -5.47 14.36 3.68
CA PRO A 130 -6.75 13.80 4.14
C PRO A 130 -7.74 13.54 3.00
N ASN A 131 -8.60 12.54 3.20
CA ASN A 131 -9.74 12.32 2.30
C ASN A 131 -10.63 13.57 2.25
N GLY A 132 -10.97 14.02 1.04
CA GLY A 132 -11.79 15.21 0.84
C GLY A 132 -11.04 16.56 0.94
N ALA A 133 -9.71 16.54 1.05
CA ALA A 133 -8.89 17.75 1.01
C ALA A 133 -9.01 18.53 -0.31
N ASP A 134 -9.35 17.84 -1.40
CA ASP A 134 -9.56 18.43 -2.71
C ASP A 134 -10.95 19.04 -2.84
N ALA A 135 -11.00 20.33 -3.22
CA ALA A 135 -12.25 21.02 -3.51
C ALA A 135 -13.01 20.43 -4.71
N SER A 136 -12.32 19.72 -5.62
CA SER A 136 -12.94 19.02 -6.73
C SER A 136 -12.13 17.80 -7.16
N ALA A 137 -12.81 16.71 -7.51
CA ALA A 137 -12.18 15.55 -8.15
C ALA A 137 -11.79 15.90 -9.59
N SER A 138 -10.60 16.44 -9.78
CA SER A 138 -10.08 16.90 -11.07
C SER A 138 -8.74 16.24 -11.40
N TRP A 139 -8.52 15.98 -12.68
CA TRP A 139 -7.21 15.57 -13.22
C TRP A 139 -6.28 16.76 -13.50
N LYS A 140 -6.71 17.97 -13.14
CA LYS A 140 -5.85 19.17 -13.17
C LYS A 140 -5.18 19.31 -11.81
N PHE A 141 -3.90 18.99 -11.76
CA PHE A 141 -3.10 19.12 -10.55
C PHE A 141 -2.47 20.52 -10.54
N PRO A 142 -2.90 21.43 -9.64
CA PRO A 142 -2.25 22.72 -9.50
C PRO A 142 -0.80 22.55 -8.99
N GLN A 143 0.02 23.59 -9.14
CA GLN A 143 1.32 23.63 -8.49
C GLN A 143 1.10 23.63 -6.97
N GLU A 144 1.48 22.52 -6.32
CA GLU A 144 1.22 22.33 -4.89
C GLU A 144 2.41 22.84 -4.05
N GLN A 145 2.11 23.30 -2.83
CA GLN A 145 3.10 23.84 -1.88
C GLN A 145 3.85 22.74 -1.10
N GLU A 146 3.73 21.50 -1.58
CA GLU A 146 4.26 20.30 -0.95
C GLU A 146 5.61 19.95 -1.59
N PHE A 147 6.53 19.42 -0.80
CA PHE A 147 7.84 19.04 -1.31
C PHE A 147 8.46 17.90 -0.52
N ARG A 148 9.23 17.06 -1.22
CA ARG A 148 10.04 16.01 -0.61
C ARG A 148 11.20 16.65 0.14
N LYS A 149 11.35 16.30 1.41
CA LYS A 149 12.46 16.73 2.27
C LYS A 149 13.64 15.76 2.21
N LEU A 150 13.37 14.46 2.25
CA LEU A 150 14.36 13.38 2.34
C LEU A 150 13.89 12.16 1.56
#